data_AF-A0ABD4RNQ6-F1
#
_entry.id   AF-A0ABD4RNQ6-F1
#
_cell.length_a   1.000
_cell.length_b   1.000
_cell.length_c   1.000
_cell.angle_alpha   90.00
_cell.angle_beta   90.00
_cell.angle_gamma   90.00
#
_symmetry.space_group_name_H-M   'P 1'
#
loop_
_entity.id
_entity.type
_entity.pdbx_description
1 polymer ?
#
loop_
_entity_poly.entity_id
_entity_poly.type
_entity_poly.pdbx_seq_one_letter_code
_entity_poly.pdbx_strand_id
1 'polypeptide(L)'
;MENITSYFRTIVCVFICLSSAFIFIQLARVFINKKKTSIKNNSKKGFRYDRDLIETRREKTYTQDRNSDKNKNIDKKLKGEKVFKYDNGDLYKGEFIDGKKNGFGTYIFSSKERYEGLWKDDKMHGIGKYTYKDGSIYTGEFKDGFKNGLGKLTYPNNDIYKGYFLDNKKNGKGVLYKSDGNKQAGIWENDEQCKSLDFKELSNKELNNNVYQNRLNDNKIKI
;
A
#
# COMPACT_ATOMS: atom_id res chain seq x y z
N MET A 1 -32.31 54.71 -32.07
CA MET A 1 -32.03 53.28 -31.82
C MET A 1 -30.54 52.97 -31.57
N GLU A 2 -29.61 53.89 -31.84
CA GLU A 2 -28.17 53.66 -31.70
C GLU A 2 -27.66 53.54 -30.25
N ASN A 3 -28.35 54.17 -29.29
CA ASN A 3 -27.95 54.12 -27.87
C ASN A 3 -28.21 52.75 -27.22
N ILE A 4 -29.27 52.05 -27.64
CA ILE A 4 -29.63 50.74 -27.09
C ILE A 4 -28.65 49.67 -27.55
N THR A 5 -28.30 49.66 -28.85
CA THR A 5 -27.32 48.71 -29.40
C THR A 5 -25.92 48.94 -28.84
N SER A 6 -25.52 50.19 -28.61
CA SER A 6 -24.27 50.53 -27.91
C SER A 6 -24.24 50.02 -26.47
N TYR A 7 -25.34 50.17 -25.74
CA TYR A 7 -25.48 49.68 -24.37
C TYR A 7 -25.38 48.13 -24.30
N PHE A 8 -26.07 47.42 -25.20
CA PHE A 8 -25.97 45.95 -25.26
C PHE A 8 -24.56 45.46 -25.62
N ARG A 9 -23.87 46.12 -26.56
CA ARG A 9 -22.47 45.79 -26.87
C ARG A 9 -21.55 45.95 -25.67
N THR A 10 -21.76 47.02 -24.90
CA THR A 10 -20.96 47.29 -23.69
C THR A 10 -21.20 46.22 -22.62
N ILE A 11 -22.45 45.84 -22.38
CA ILE A 11 -22.81 44.76 -21.44
C ILE A 11 -22.18 43.43 -21.86
N VAL A 12 -22.29 43.05 -23.14
CA VAL A 12 -21.73 41.80 -23.64
C VAL A 12 -20.20 41.77 -23.50
N CYS A 13 -19.51 42.88 -23.79
CA CYS A 13 -18.06 43.00 -23.56
C CYS A 13 -17.70 42.82 -22.09
N VAL A 14 -18.45 43.42 -21.16
CA VAL A 14 -18.22 43.27 -19.72
C VAL A 14 -18.40 41.81 -19.28
N PHE A 15 -19.44 41.11 -19.77
CA PHE A 15 -19.62 39.69 -19.47
C PHE A 15 -18.50 38.80 -20.04
N ILE A 16 -17.99 39.09 -21.24
CA ILE A 16 -16.85 38.38 -21.84
C ILE A 16 -15.56 38.63 -21.02
N CYS A 17 -15.33 39.87 -20.57
CA CYS A 17 -14.20 40.20 -19.70
C CYS A 17 -14.30 39.53 -18.31
N LEU A 18 -15.50 39.49 -17.72
CA LEU A 18 -15.72 38.83 -16.42
C LEU A 18 -15.59 37.31 -16.50
N SER A 19 -16.09 36.70 -17.57
CA SER A 19 -15.97 35.24 -17.80
C SER A 19 -14.53 34.82 -18.09
N SER A 20 -13.79 35.57 -18.90
CA SER A 20 -12.37 35.32 -19.13
C SER A 20 -11.55 35.47 -17.84
N ALA A 21 -11.80 36.52 -17.04
CA ALA A 21 -11.16 36.68 -15.72
C ALA A 21 -11.48 35.49 -14.79
N PHE A 22 -12.73 35.00 -14.78
CA PHE A 22 -13.11 33.82 -14.00
C PHE A 22 -12.38 32.56 -14.45
N ILE A 23 -12.26 32.33 -15.77
CA ILE A 23 -11.51 31.22 -16.34
C ILE A 23 -10.02 31.31 -15.95
N PHE A 24 -9.41 32.51 -16.03
CA PHE A 24 -8.04 32.73 -15.58
C PHE A 24 -7.85 32.45 -14.09
N ILE A 25 -8.80 32.82 -13.23
CA ILE A 25 -8.76 32.51 -11.79
C ILE A 25 -8.82 30.99 -11.56
N GLN A 26 -9.67 30.26 -12.31
CA GLN A 26 -9.74 28.80 -12.18
C GLN A 26 -8.47 28.11 -12.70
N LEU A 27 -7.90 28.57 -13.82
CA LEU A 27 -6.62 28.08 -14.32
C LEU A 27 -5.46 28.39 -13.37
N ALA A 28 -5.44 29.58 -12.75
CA ALA A 28 -4.47 29.95 -11.73
C ALA A 28 -4.59 29.06 -10.48
N ARG A 29 -5.81 28.74 -10.02
CA ARG A 29 -6.03 27.78 -8.92
C ARG A 29 -5.51 26.39 -9.25
N VAL A 30 -5.79 25.89 -10.45
CA VAL A 30 -5.29 24.59 -10.93
C VAL A 30 -3.75 24.60 -10.97
N PHE A 31 -3.14 25.68 -11.44
CA PHE A 31 -1.69 25.81 -11.52
C PHE A 31 -1.02 25.93 -10.13
N ILE A 32 -1.61 26.70 -9.20
CA ILE A 32 -1.15 26.80 -7.81
C ILE A 32 -1.25 25.43 -7.11
N ASN A 33 -2.32 24.66 -7.36
CA ASN A 33 -2.48 23.30 -6.84
C ASN A 33 -1.41 22.34 -7.44
N LYS A 34 -1.10 22.46 -8.73
CA LYS A 34 -0.03 21.69 -9.41
C LYS A 34 1.38 22.06 -8.90
N LYS A 35 1.60 23.32 -8.49
CA LYS A 35 2.89 23.75 -7.91
C LYS A 35 3.04 23.26 -6.46
N LYS A 36 1.95 23.20 -5.68
CA LYS A 36 1.96 22.58 -4.34
C LYS A 36 2.28 21.08 -4.37
N THR A 37 1.83 20.33 -5.38
CA THR A 37 2.20 18.91 -5.55
C THR A 37 3.66 18.71 -5.97
N SER A 38 4.26 19.67 -6.68
CA SER A 38 5.68 19.65 -7.05
C SER A 38 6.61 20.03 -5.89
N ILE A 39 6.25 21.03 -5.06
CA ILE A 39 7.11 21.56 -3.98
C ILE A 39 7.06 20.69 -2.70
N LYS A 40 6.00 19.91 -2.44
CA LYS A 40 5.95 18.96 -1.31
C LYS A 40 6.81 17.70 -1.50
N ASN A 41 7.61 17.59 -2.56
CA ASN A 41 8.49 16.43 -2.80
C ASN A 41 9.82 16.47 -2.03
N ASN A 42 10.15 17.55 -1.31
CA ASN A 42 11.44 17.69 -0.60
C ASN A 42 11.39 17.43 0.91
N SER A 43 10.38 16.71 1.41
CA SER A 43 10.40 16.18 2.78
C SER A 43 9.75 14.80 2.84
N LYS A 44 10.27 13.84 2.07
CA LYS A 44 9.94 12.42 2.24
C LYS A 44 10.97 11.76 3.17
N LYS A 45 10.94 12.13 4.45
CA LYS A 45 11.42 11.26 5.54
C LYS A 45 10.29 10.26 5.85
N GLY A 46 10.03 9.38 4.90
CA GLY A 46 9.04 8.30 5.02
C GLY A 46 9.78 6.98 4.88
N PHE A 47 9.65 6.13 5.89
CA PHE A 47 10.18 4.77 6.05
C PHE A 47 10.88 4.19 4.81
N ARG A 48 12.20 4.02 4.94
CA ARG A 48 13.06 3.28 4.01
C ARG A 48 12.50 1.88 3.81
N TYR A 49 11.70 1.69 2.78
CA TYR A 49 11.91 0.55 1.91
C TYR A 49 13.18 0.90 1.16
N ASP A 50 14.30 0.29 1.55
CA ASP A 50 15.48 0.32 0.71
C ASP A 50 15.11 -0.35 -0.60
N ARG A 51 14.72 0.49 -1.57
CA ARG A 51 14.47 0.13 -2.96
C ARG A 51 15.69 -0.62 -3.54
N ASP A 52 16.87 -0.38 -2.95
CA ASP A 52 18.14 -0.98 -3.35
C ASP A 52 18.36 -2.39 -2.78
N LEU A 53 17.63 -2.84 -1.75
CA LEU A 53 17.87 -4.15 -1.11
C LEU A 53 17.28 -5.35 -1.88
N ILE A 54 16.30 -5.13 -2.77
CA ILE A 54 15.62 -6.21 -3.51
C ILE A 54 16.34 -6.50 -4.84
N GLU A 55 17.01 -5.51 -5.44
CA GLU A 55 17.68 -5.69 -6.73
C GLU A 55 19.14 -6.18 -6.63
N THR A 56 19.83 -6.03 -5.49
CA THR A 56 21.28 -6.35 -5.41
C THR A 56 21.67 -7.69 -4.79
N ARG A 57 20.74 -8.60 -4.44
CA ARG A 57 21.15 -9.87 -3.80
C ARG A 57 20.72 -11.10 -4.59
N ARG A 58 21.35 -11.27 -5.75
CA ARG A 58 21.63 -12.60 -6.27
C ARG A 58 22.84 -13.17 -5.53
N GLU A 59 22.65 -14.43 -5.12
CA GLU A 59 23.62 -15.46 -4.75
C GLU A 59 23.78 -15.86 -3.28
N LYS A 60 23.81 -17.20 -3.16
CA LYS A 60 24.30 -18.09 -2.10
C LYS A 60 23.43 -18.28 -0.85
N THR A 61 22.69 -19.40 -0.85
CA THR A 61 22.89 -20.48 0.13
C THR A 61 22.36 -21.79 -0.46
N TYR A 62 23.26 -22.60 -1.00
CA TYR A 62 23.12 -24.06 -1.04
C TYR A 62 23.56 -24.55 0.34
N THR A 63 22.67 -25.19 1.10
CA THR A 63 23.13 -25.98 2.25
C THR A 63 23.85 -27.22 1.71
N GLN A 64 25.16 -27.22 1.88
CA GLN A 64 26.06 -28.30 1.53
C GLN A 64 25.86 -29.47 2.49
N ASP A 65 25.00 -30.42 2.14
CA ASP A 65 25.19 -31.79 2.62
C ASP A 65 26.37 -32.38 1.85
N ARG A 66 27.39 -32.79 2.60
CA ARG A 66 28.60 -33.41 2.05
C ARG A 66 28.25 -34.77 1.44
N ASN A 67 28.85 -35.01 0.28
CA ASN A 67 29.13 -36.27 -0.40
C ASN A 67 28.12 -36.77 -1.46
N SER A 68 28.73 -37.14 -2.60
CA SER A 68 28.26 -38.03 -3.67
C SER A 68 27.52 -37.40 -4.87
N ASP A 69 28.30 -37.25 -5.94
CA ASP A 69 28.01 -37.68 -7.31
C ASP A 69 26.94 -37.00 -8.18
N LYS A 70 27.50 -36.35 -9.22
CA LYS A 70 27.05 -36.20 -10.61
C LYS A 70 25.65 -36.75 -10.99
N ASN A 71 24.91 -35.83 -11.61
CA ASN A 71 24.12 -35.96 -12.85
C ASN A 71 22.61 -36.24 -12.77
N LYS A 72 21.89 -35.45 -13.59
CA LYS A 72 20.56 -35.67 -14.19
C LYS A 72 19.38 -35.87 -13.24
N ASN A 73 18.64 -34.79 -12.98
CA ASN A 73 17.16 -34.70 -12.98
C ASN A 73 16.73 -33.37 -12.34
N ILE A 74 16.70 -32.30 -13.15
CA ILE A 74 16.26 -30.96 -12.72
C ILE A 74 14.75 -30.89 -12.46
N ASP A 75 13.97 -31.89 -12.90
CA ASP A 75 12.51 -31.91 -12.73
C ASP A 75 12.05 -33.14 -11.95
N LYS A 76 12.07 -33.05 -10.62
CA LYS A 76 11.02 -33.68 -9.82
C LYS A 76 10.95 -33.07 -8.43
N LYS A 77 9.89 -32.28 -8.23
CA LYS A 77 9.17 -32.25 -6.96
C LYS A 77 9.96 -31.64 -5.80
N LEU A 78 10.15 -30.31 -5.85
CA LEU A 78 10.41 -29.50 -4.64
C LEU A 78 9.13 -29.41 -3.78
N LYS A 79 8.58 -30.57 -3.37
CA LYS A 79 7.65 -30.68 -2.25
C LYS A 79 8.49 -30.95 -1.01
N GLY A 80 8.87 -29.87 -0.34
CA GLY A 80 9.56 -29.88 0.95
C GLY A 80 9.93 -28.45 1.26
N GLU A 81 9.25 -27.86 2.24
CA GLU A 81 9.37 -26.45 2.60
C GLU A 81 10.79 -26.11 3.08
N LYS A 82 11.71 -25.81 2.16
CA LYS A 82 13.05 -25.34 2.51
C LYS A 82 12.97 -23.87 2.95
N VAL A 83 13.53 -23.58 4.11
CA VAL A 83 13.78 -22.21 4.56
C VAL A 83 15.04 -21.72 3.84
N PHE A 84 14.90 -20.68 3.01
CA PHE A 84 16.01 -19.98 2.40
C PHE A 84 16.55 -18.95 3.40
N LYS A 85 17.83 -19.06 3.74
CA LYS A 85 18.54 -18.08 4.57
C LYS A 85 19.40 -17.21 3.67
N TYR A 86 19.19 -15.91 3.75
CA TYR A 86 19.98 -14.92 3.02
C TYR A 86 21.20 -14.51 3.83
N ASP A 87 22.26 -14.06 3.15
CA ASP A 87 23.50 -13.59 3.78
C ASP A 87 23.30 -12.40 4.73
N ASN A 88 22.28 -11.58 4.48
CA ASN A 88 21.90 -10.47 5.36
C ASN A 88 21.16 -10.90 6.63
N GLY A 89 20.96 -12.22 6.83
CA GLY A 89 20.24 -12.77 7.97
C GLY A 89 18.73 -12.84 7.82
N ASP A 90 18.18 -12.42 6.68
CA ASP A 90 16.76 -12.60 6.38
C ASP A 90 16.44 -14.08 6.13
N LEU A 91 15.20 -14.47 6.37
CA LEU A 91 14.70 -15.83 6.16
C LEU A 91 13.46 -15.79 5.29
N TYR A 92 13.37 -16.67 4.31
CA TYR A 92 12.16 -16.90 3.53
C TYR A 92 11.77 -18.38 3.56
N LYS A 93 10.48 -18.64 3.76
CA LYS A 93 9.88 -19.96 3.65
C LYS A 93 8.64 -19.81 2.76
N GLY A 94 8.66 -20.40 1.57
CA GLY A 94 7.54 -20.30 0.63
C GLY A 94 7.90 -20.80 -0.75
N GLU A 95 6.99 -20.57 -1.69
CA GLU A 95 7.13 -21.07 -3.06
C GLU A 95 8.06 -20.17 -3.88
N PHE A 96 8.72 -20.79 -4.87
CA PHE A 96 9.53 -20.12 -5.87
C PHE A 96 9.07 -20.56 -7.27
N ILE A 97 9.01 -19.63 -8.20
CA ILE A 97 8.82 -19.89 -9.64
C ILE A 97 9.93 -19.12 -10.36
N ASP A 98 10.70 -19.81 -11.20
CA ASP A 98 11.85 -19.26 -11.93
C ASP A 98 12.86 -18.51 -11.03
N GLY A 99 13.10 -19.06 -9.84
CA GLY A 99 14.01 -18.49 -8.85
C GLY A 99 13.50 -17.25 -8.12
N LYS A 100 12.26 -16.82 -8.38
CA LYS A 100 11.61 -15.68 -7.70
C LYS A 100 10.55 -16.14 -6.72
N LYS A 101 10.42 -15.46 -5.59
CA LYS A 101 9.35 -15.70 -4.61
C LYS A 101 8.00 -15.47 -5.28
N ASN A 102 7.17 -16.51 -5.26
CA ASN A 102 5.84 -16.53 -5.84
C ASN A 102 4.91 -17.32 -4.92
N GLY A 103 3.60 -17.17 -5.08
CA GLY A 103 2.63 -17.92 -4.28
C GLY A 103 2.66 -17.55 -2.79
N PHE A 104 2.32 -18.45 -1.88
CA PHE A 104 2.28 -18.12 -0.45
C PHE A 104 3.65 -18.27 0.20
N GLY A 105 4.03 -17.32 1.06
CA GLY A 105 5.31 -17.35 1.74
C GLY A 105 5.39 -16.47 2.97
N THR A 106 6.30 -16.85 3.86
CA THR A 106 6.72 -16.11 5.05
C THR A 106 8.11 -15.54 4.80
N TYR A 107 8.28 -14.25 5.04
CA TYR A 107 9.58 -13.58 5.06
C TYR A 107 9.80 -12.95 6.44
N ILE A 108 10.91 -13.31 7.09
CA ILE A 108 11.34 -12.74 8.36
C ILE A 108 12.57 -11.91 8.07
N PHE A 109 12.45 -10.61 8.30
CA PHE A 109 13.55 -9.68 8.12
C PHE A 109 14.50 -9.79 9.33
N SER A 110 15.79 -9.63 9.07
CA SER A 110 16.83 -9.44 10.10
C SER A 110 16.51 -8.27 11.04
N SER A 111 15.74 -7.28 10.57
CA SER A 111 15.16 -6.18 11.36
C SER A 111 14.11 -6.60 12.39
N LYS A 112 13.73 -7.89 12.42
CA LYS A 112 12.63 -8.50 13.19
C LYS A 112 11.22 -8.19 12.70
N GLU A 113 11.09 -7.54 11.54
CA GLU A 113 9.81 -7.43 10.84
C GLU A 113 9.44 -8.77 10.19
N ARG A 114 8.15 -8.95 9.86
CA ARG A 114 7.65 -10.21 9.32
C ARG A 114 6.52 -9.98 8.33
N TYR A 115 6.63 -10.59 7.15
CA TYR A 115 5.52 -10.71 6.19
C TYR A 115 5.04 -12.16 6.09
N GLU A 116 3.72 -12.32 6.00
CA GLU A 116 2.99 -13.57 5.76
C GLU A 116 1.95 -13.31 4.68
N GLY A 117 2.10 -13.86 3.48
CA GLY A 117 1.12 -13.61 2.45
C GLY A 117 1.54 -14.08 1.08
N LEU A 118 0.79 -13.62 0.08
CA LEU A 118 1.10 -13.92 -1.31
C LEU A 118 2.30 -13.09 -1.81
N TRP A 119 3.05 -13.70 -2.70
CA TRP A 119 4.20 -13.16 -3.39
C TRP A 119 3.97 -13.30 -4.89
N LYS A 120 4.47 -12.33 -5.64
CA LYS A 120 4.54 -12.37 -7.10
C LYS A 120 5.83 -11.70 -7.54
N ASP A 121 6.68 -12.43 -8.26
CA ASP A 121 7.94 -11.91 -8.79
C ASP A 121 8.78 -11.15 -7.73
N ASP A 122 9.02 -11.78 -6.57
CA ASP A 122 9.76 -11.23 -5.43
C ASP A 122 9.08 -10.07 -4.67
N LYS A 123 7.86 -9.70 -5.04
CA LYS A 123 7.10 -8.62 -4.39
C LYS A 123 5.95 -9.17 -3.57
N MET A 124 5.69 -8.54 -2.41
CA MET A 124 4.46 -8.78 -1.65
C MET A 124 3.27 -8.41 -2.54
N HIS A 125 2.30 -9.31 -2.63
CA HIS A 125 1.16 -9.18 -3.52
C HIS A 125 -0.10 -9.78 -2.88
N GLY A 126 -1.28 -9.46 -3.40
CA GLY A 126 -2.54 -10.05 -2.97
C GLY A 126 -2.80 -9.84 -1.47
N ILE A 127 -3.33 -10.85 -0.79
CA ILE A 127 -3.59 -10.78 0.64
C ILE A 127 -2.34 -11.13 1.44
N GLY A 128 -2.05 -10.32 2.46
CA GLY A 128 -0.96 -10.58 3.39
C GLY A 128 -1.14 -9.93 4.76
N LYS A 129 -0.25 -10.29 5.67
CA LYS A 129 -0.06 -9.71 6.99
C LYS A 129 1.39 -9.24 7.10
N TYR A 130 1.58 -7.99 7.50
CA TYR A 130 2.87 -7.42 7.81
C TYR A 130 2.92 -7.02 9.29
N THR A 131 3.89 -7.56 10.02
CA THR A 131 4.19 -7.22 11.41
C THR A 131 5.42 -6.33 11.42
N TYR A 132 5.24 -5.10 11.87
CA TYR A 132 6.27 -4.08 11.92
C TYR A 132 7.10 -4.19 13.20
N LYS A 133 8.29 -3.60 13.17
CA LYS A 133 9.23 -3.62 14.31
C LYS A 133 8.67 -2.92 15.55
N ASP A 134 7.85 -1.90 15.36
CA ASP A 134 7.18 -1.16 16.43
C ASP A 134 6.01 -1.93 17.06
N GLY A 135 5.67 -3.11 16.55
CA GLY A 135 4.52 -3.91 16.98
C GLY A 135 3.23 -3.61 16.22
N SER A 136 3.24 -2.63 15.30
CA SER A 136 2.11 -2.41 14.40
C SER A 136 1.86 -3.64 13.53
N ILE A 137 0.61 -3.90 13.18
CA ILE A 137 0.22 -5.03 12.33
C ILE A 137 -0.71 -4.53 11.23
N TYR A 138 -0.30 -4.70 9.97
CA TYR A 138 -1.18 -4.55 8.83
C TYR A 138 -1.67 -5.91 8.34
N THR A 139 -2.96 -6.02 8.05
CA THR A 139 -3.56 -7.15 7.33
C THR A 139 -4.44 -6.61 6.21
N GLY A 140 -4.19 -7.01 4.97
CA GLY A 140 -4.95 -6.48 3.85
C GLY A 140 -4.29 -6.78 2.52
N GLU A 141 -4.67 -5.99 1.52
CA GLU A 141 -4.18 -6.12 0.16
C GLU A 141 -2.80 -5.45 -0.04
N PHE A 142 -1.99 -6.10 -0.87
CA PHE A 142 -0.68 -5.68 -1.32
C PHE A 142 -0.61 -5.70 -2.85
N LYS A 143 0.08 -4.72 -3.41
CA LYS A 143 0.41 -4.66 -4.84
C LYS A 143 1.82 -4.13 -4.99
N ASP A 144 2.64 -4.84 -5.75
CA ASP A 144 4.03 -4.47 -6.05
C ASP A 144 4.89 -4.14 -4.81
N GLY A 145 4.63 -4.79 -3.67
CA GLY A 145 5.34 -4.54 -2.42
C GLY A 145 4.71 -3.46 -1.53
N PHE A 146 3.62 -2.84 -1.94
CA PHE A 146 2.97 -1.76 -1.19
C PHE A 146 1.59 -2.18 -0.70
N LYS A 147 1.18 -1.69 0.49
CA LYS A 147 -0.22 -1.76 0.93
C LYS A 147 -1.07 -0.98 -0.07
N ASN A 148 -2.02 -1.67 -0.69
CA ASN A 148 -2.80 -1.11 -1.79
C ASN A 148 -4.15 -1.83 -1.85
N GLY A 149 -5.26 -1.11 -1.78
CA GLY A 149 -6.60 -1.69 -1.63
C GLY A 149 -7.11 -1.63 -0.19
N LEU A 150 -8.01 -2.53 0.20
CA LEU A 150 -8.59 -2.56 1.54
C LEU A 150 -7.65 -3.24 2.55
N GLY A 151 -7.60 -2.69 3.76
CA GLY A 151 -6.82 -3.26 4.83
C GLY A 151 -7.18 -2.76 6.23
N LYS A 152 -6.58 -3.42 7.22
CA LYS A 152 -6.63 -3.09 8.64
C LYS A 152 -5.21 -2.87 9.13
N LEU A 153 -4.95 -1.72 9.75
CA LEU A 153 -3.72 -1.41 10.45
C LEU A 153 -4.02 -1.26 11.94
N THR A 154 -3.48 -2.16 12.75
CA THR A 154 -3.47 -2.08 14.21
C THR A 154 -2.17 -1.44 14.65
N TYR A 155 -2.24 -0.38 15.44
CA TYR A 155 -1.08 0.31 16.00
C TYR A 155 -0.71 -0.26 17.38
N PRO A 156 0.49 0.04 17.91
CA PRO A 156 0.95 -0.52 19.19
C PRO A 156 0.13 0.00 20.39
N ASN A 157 -0.48 1.17 20.26
CA ASN A 157 -1.40 1.74 21.24
C ASN A 157 -2.83 1.17 21.15
N ASN A 158 -3.04 0.10 20.37
CA ASN A 158 -4.33 -0.53 20.09
C ASN A 158 -5.31 0.32 19.27
N ASP A 159 -4.90 1.46 18.73
CA ASP A 159 -5.69 2.13 17.70
C ASP A 159 -5.77 1.23 16.46
N ILE A 160 -6.88 1.29 15.74
CA ILE A 160 -7.13 0.48 14.56
C ILE A 160 -7.64 1.37 13.45
N TYR A 161 -6.95 1.42 12.32
CA TYR A 161 -7.51 1.93 11.08
C TYR A 161 -8.04 0.78 10.22
N LYS A 162 -9.28 0.90 9.73
CA LYS A 162 -9.84 0.03 8.68
C LYS A 162 -10.25 0.89 7.51
N GLY A 163 -9.72 0.62 6.32
CA GLY A 163 -9.98 1.48 5.17
C GLY A 163 -9.14 1.13 3.97
N TYR A 164 -9.23 2.01 2.97
CA TYR A 164 -8.41 1.93 1.78
C TYR A 164 -6.99 2.45 2.04
N PHE A 165 -6.06 1.84 1.33
CA PHE A 165 -4.64 2.19 1.26
C PHE A 165 -4.23 2.37 -0.20
N LEU A 166 -3.32 3.31 -0.42
CA LEU A 166 -2.62 3.51 -1.69
C LEU A 166 -1.15 3.78 -1.37
N ASP A 167 -0.26 2.99 -1.95
CA ASP A 167 1.19 3.12 -1.83
C ASP A 167 1.65 3.32 -0.37
N ASN A 168 1.23 2.39 0.50
CA ASN A 168 1.49 2.35 1.94
C ASN A 168 0.76 3.37 2.82
N LYS A 169 -0.01 4.29 2.25
CA LYS A 169 -0.70 5.34 2.99
C LYS A 169 -2.19 5.10 3.06
N LYS A 170 -2.84 5.54 4.15
CA LYS A 170 -4.30 5.63 4.23
C LYS A 170 -4.78 6.58 3.13
N ASN A 171 -5.65 6.09 2.26
CA ASN A 171 -6.13 6.84 1.11
C ASN A 171 -7.51 6.33 0.69
N GLY A 172 -8.51 7.20 0.62
CA GLY A 172 -9.90 6.85 0.36
C GLY A 172 -10.73 6.73 1.64
N LYS A 173 -11.83 5.96 1.59
CA LYS A 173 -12.73 5.78 2.73
C LYS A 173 -12.09 4.96 3.84
N GLY A 174 -12.26 5.37 5.09
CA GLY A 174 -11.76 4.61 6.22
C GLY A 174 -12.27 5.10 7.57
N VAL A 175 -12.15 4.22 8.57
CA VAL A 175 -12.50 4.48 9.96
C VAL A 175 -11.29 4.23 10.84
N LEU A 176 -10.92 5.24 11.64
CA LEU A 176 -9.99 5.10 12.74
C LEU A 176 -10.77 4.86 14.04
N TYR A 177 -10.54 3.72 14.66
CA TYR A 177 -10.99 3.35 16.00
C TYR A 177 -9.85 3.64 16.95
N LYS A 178 -10.05 4.56 17.89
CA LYS A 178 -9.07 4.85 18.93
C LYS A 178 -9.29 3.95 20.13
N SER A 179 -8.21 3.66 20.83
CA SER A 179 -8.18 2.87 22.06
C SER A 179 -9.03 3.47 23.19
N ASP A 180 -9.26 4.79 23.19
CA ASP A 180 -10.16 5.50 24.10
C ASP A 180 -11.66 5.31 23.79
N GLY A 181 -11.99 4.57 22.73
CA GLY A 181 -13.36 4.33 22.27
C GLY A 181 -13.87 5.32 21.21
N ASN A 182 -13.15 6.41 20.97
CA ASN A 182 -13.50 7.38 19.93
C ASN A 182 -13.35 6.78 18.53
N LYS A 183 -14.20 7.22 17.59
CA LYS A 183 -14.19 6.75 16.20
C LYS A 183 -14.19 7.93 15.23
N GLN A 184 -13.36 7.87 14.21
CA GLN A 184 -13.25 8.90 13.17
C GLN A 184 -13.48 8.25 11.80
N ALA A 185 -14.67 8.47 11.28
CA ALA A 185 -15.08 8.06 9.93
C ALA A 185 -14.76 9.18 8.94
N GLY A 186 -14.13 8.86 7.80
CA GLY A 186 -13.79 9.90 6.84
C GLY A 186 -13.18 9.44 5.52
N ILE A 187 -12.88 10.44 4.69
CA ILE A 187 -12.01 10.32 3.53
C ILE A 187 -10.59 10.73 3.94
N TRP A 188 -9.64 9.86 3.63
CA TRP A 188 -8.23 10.01 3.94
C TRP A 188 -7.44 10.26 2.65
N GLU A 189 -6.42 11.10 2.73
CA GLU A 189 -5.46 11.31 1.64
C GLU A 189 -4.07 11.41 2.25
N ASN A 190 -3.15 10.56 1.81
CA ASN A 190 -1.76 10.56 2.27
C ASN A 190 -1.63 10.53 3.81
N ASP A 191 -2.38 9.65 4.47
CA ASP A 191 -2.44 9.48 5.94
C ASP A 191 -3.18 10.57 6.75
N GLU A 192 -3.60 11.65 6.10
CA GLU A 192 -4.38 12.73 6.71
C GLU A 192 -5.88 12.56 6.43
N GLN A 193 -6.72 12.86 7.42
CA GLN A 193 -8.17 12.89 7.20
C GLN A 193 -8.56 14.22 6.57
N CYS A 194 -9.11 14.19 5.35
CA CYS A 194 -9.50 15.39 4.61
C CYS A 194 -10.97 15.73 4.78
N LYS A 195 -11.83 14.73 5.04
CA LYS A 195 -13.27 14.92 5.24
C LYS A 195 -13.80 13.98 6.31
N SER A 196 -14.61 14.49 7.25
CA SER A 196 -15.39 13.66 8.17
C SER A 196 -16.64 13.13 7.48
N LEU A 197 -17.01 11.89 7.77
CA LEU A 197 -18.23 11.24 7.31
C LEU A 197 -19.01 10.70 8.51
N ASP A 198 -20.31 10.45 8.34
CA ASP A 198 -21.07 9.75 9.37
C ASP A 198 -20.58 8.29 9.44
N PHE A 199 -20.40 7.78 10.65
CA PHE A 199 -19.96 6.40 10.89
C PHE A 199 -20.92 5.39 10.25
N LYS A 200 -22.22 5.68 10.23
CA LYS A 200 -23.24 4.82 9.60
C LYS A 200 -23.03 4.66 8.10
N GLU A 201 -22.44 5.66 7.43
CA GLU A 201 -22.14 5.62 5.99
C GLU A 201 -20.94 4.71 5.66
N LEU A 202 -20.07 4.45 6.66
CA LEU A 202 -18.85 3.66 6.51
C LEU A 202 -18.89 2.29 7.18
N SER A 203 -19.87 1.98 8.02
CA SER A 203 -19.97 0.67 8.67
C SER A 203 -20.34 -0.49 7.72
N ASN A 204 -20.28 -0.29 6.41
CA ASN A 204 -20.62 -1.29 5.40
C ASN A 204 -19.79 -2.57 5.55
N LYS A 205 -20.43 -3.69 5.18
CA LYS A 205 -19.86 -5.05 5.14
C LYS A 205 -18.46 -5.10 4.51
N GLU A 206 -18.18 -4.22 3.54
CA GLU A 206 -16.87 -4.07 2.87
C GLU A 206 -15.71 -3.78 3.83
N LEU A 207 -15.87 -2.85 4.78
CA LEU A 207 -14.84 -2.51 5.77
C LEU A 207 -14.79 -3.46 6.97
N ASN A 208 -15.87 -4.22 7.18
CA ASN A 208 -16.01 -5.17 8.28
C ASN A 208 -15.73 -6.62 7.90
N ASN A 209 -15.49 -6.89 6.61
CA ASN A 209 -15.25 -8.23 6.11
C ASN A 209 -13.94 -8.79 6.68
N ASN A 210 -14.07 -9.74 7.62
CA ASN A 210 -13.01 -10.60 8.15
C ASN A 210 -12.37 -11.54 7.09
N VAL A 211 -12.53 -11.23 5.80
CA VAL A 211 -12.09 -12.04 4.65
C VAL A 211 -10.58 -12.33 4.70
N TYR A 212 -9.79 -11.42 5.30
CA TYR A 212 -8.34 -11.54 5.41
C TYR A 212 -7.90 -12.61 6.41
N GLN A 213 -8.63 -12.80 7.52
CA GLN A 213 -8.25 -13.78 8.55
C GLN A 213 -8.52 -15.21 8.08
N ASN A 214 -9.62 -15.43 7.37
CA ASN A 214 -9.99 -16.76 6.89
C ASN A 214 -9.01 -17.24 5.82
N ARG A 215 -8.68 -16.42 4.81
CA ARG A 215 -7.75 -16.83 3.74
C ARG A 215 -6.29 -17.01 4.20
N LEU A 216 -5.85 -16.26 5.22
CA LEU A 216 -4.51 -16.49 5.80
C LEU A 216 -4.48 -17.78 6.65
N ASN A 217 -5.58 -18.13 7.32
CA ASN A 217 -5.68 -19.36 8.09
C ASN A 217 -5.86 -20.60 7.21
N ASP A 218 -6.59 -20.50 6.10
CA ASP A 218 -6.77 -21.59 5.14
C ASP A 218 -5.46 -21.96 4.42
N ASN A 219 -4.54 -21.01 4.29
CA ASN A 219 -3.22 -21.21 3.67
C ASN A 219 -2.09 -21.47 4.70
N LYS A 220 -2.41 -21.65 5.99
CA LYS A 220 -1.42 -22.07 6.99
C LYS A 220 -1.13 -23.56 6.85
N ILE A 221 0.05 -23.89 6.34
CA ILE A 221 0.74 -25.12 6.71
C ILE A 221 1.17 -24.95 8.17
N LYS A 222 0.59 -25.75 9.07
CA LYS A 222 1.04 -25.87 10.46
C LYS A 222 2.54 -26.23 10.42
N ILE A 223 3.36 -25.40 11.08
CA ILE A 223 4.75 -25.73 11.38
C ILE A 223 4.76 -26.94 12.32
#